data_AF-A0A968MG91-F1
#
_entry.id   AF-A0A968MG91-F1
#
_cell.length_a   1.000
_cell.length_b   1.000
_cell.length_c   1.000
_cell.angle_alpha   90.00
_cell.angle_beta   90.00
_cell.angle_gamma   90.00
#
_symmetry.space_group_name_H-M   'P 1'
#
loop_
_entity.id
_entity.type
_entity.pdbx_description
1 polymer ?
#
loop_
_entity_poly.entity_id
_entity_poly.type
_entity_poly.pdbx_seq_one_letter_code
_entity_poly.pdbx_strand_id
1 'polypeptide(L)' 'MRFLFDQNISHKILKLIPETFSDSTSVKKEGLINAPDMEIWEFAKINNYVIVTQDSDFNDLNFFIRISSKNHLD' A
#
# COMPACT_ATOMS: atom_id res chain seq x y z
N MET A 1 -2.21 15.85 0.49
CA MET A 1 -1.76 14.45 0.31
C MET A 1 -2.99 13.58 0.39
N ARG A 2 -3.08 12.50 -0.40
CA ARG A 2 -4.25 11.62 -0.45
C ARG A 2 -3.78 10.19 -0.22
N PHE A 3 -4.56 9.40 0.51
CA PHE A 3 -4.20 8.02 0.80
C PHE A 3 -5.06 7.04 0.03
N LEU A 4 -4.45 5.95 -0.42
CA LEU A 4 -5.14 4.75 -0.87
C LEU A 4 -4.86 3.64 0.14
N PHE A 5 -5.87 3.29 0.93
CA PHE A 5 -5.77 2.20 1.89
C PHE A 5 -5.96 0.85 1.20
N ASP A 6 -5.07 -0.10 1.48
CA ASP A 6 -5.15 -1.46 0.95
C ASP A 6 -6.42 -2.22 1.40
N GLN A 7 -6.55 -3.45 0.90
CA GLN A 7 -7.67 -4.33 1.25
C GLN A 7 -7.65 -4.88 2.69
N ASN A 8 -6.48 -4.90 3.32
CA ASN A 8 -6.29 -5.43 4.68
C ASN A 8 -6.64 -4.37 5.75
N ILE A 9 -6.69 -3.09 5.37
CA ILE A 9 -7.08 -1.99 6.25
C ILE A 9 -8.60 -1.77 6.23
N SER A 10 -9.19 -1.66 7.43
CA SER A 10 -10.62 -1.43 7.58
C SER A 10 -11.06 -0.10 6.96
N HIS A 11 -12.06 -0.12 6.07
CA HIS A 11 -12.72 1.06 5.50
C HIS A 11 -13.22 2.09 6.54
N LYS A 12 -13.37 1.70 7.81
CA LYS A 12 -13.70 2.61 8.92
C LYS A 12 -12.65 3.72 9.09
N ILE A 13 -11.40 3.48 8.67
CA ILE A 13 -10.32 4.48 8.73
C ILE A 13 -10.68 5.77 8.01
N LEU A 14 -11.41 5.70 6.90
CA LEU A 14 -11.84 6.87 6.12
C LEU A 14 -12.74 7.83 6.92
N LYS A 15 -13.39 7.35 7.98
CA LYS A 15 -14.21 8.18 8.90
C LYS A 15 -13.40 8.77 10.05
N LEU A 16 -12.17 8.30 10.25
CA LEU A 16 -11.32 8.63 11.39
C LEU A 16 -10.15 9.53 10.99
N ILE A 17 -9.83 9.61 9.70
CA ILE A 17 -8.79 10.51 9.20
C ILE A 17 -9.23 11.99 9.31
N PRO A 18 -8.29 12.92 9.53
CA PRO A 18 -8.57 14.34 9.51
C PRO A 18 -9.19 14.81 8.19
N GLU A 19 -9.99 15.88 8.24
CA GLU A 19 -10.67 16.46 7.08
C GLU A 19 -9.70 16.89 5.96
N THR A 20 -8.46 17.27 6.31
CA THR A 20 -7.38 17.58 5.36
C THR A 20 -6.98 16.40 4.47
N PHE A 21 -7.41 15.18 4.80
CA PHE A 21 -7.20 13.96 4.02
C PHE A 21 -8.51 13.33 3.51
N SER A 22 -9.61 14.10 3.49
CA SER A 22 -10.96 13.64 3.08
C SER A 22 -11.03 13.05 1.68
N ASP A 23 -10.13 13.45 0.78
CA ASP A 23 -10.00 12.89 -0.58
C ASP A 23 -9.31 11.50 -0.63
N SER A 24 -9.01 10.91 0.52
CA SER A 24 -8.47 9.56 0.62
C SER A 24 -9.55 8.50 0.38
N THR A 25 -9.13 7.34 -0.09
CA THR A 25 -10.01 6.24 -0.45
C THR A 25 -9.39 4.89 -0.10
N SER A 26 -10.10 3.80 -0.38
CA SER A 26 -9.57 2.44 -0.21
C SER A 26 -9.73 1.63 -1.49
N VAL A 27 -8.88 0.62 -1.66
CA VAL A 27 -8.94 -0.35 -2.76
C VAL A 27 -10.35 -0.92 -2.90
N LYS A 28 -11.02 -1.21 -1.77
CA LYS A 28 -12.42 -1.66 -1.76
C LYS A 28 -13.41 -0.63 -2.31
N LYS A 29 -13.25 0.65 -1.97
CA LYS A 29 -14.17 1.73 -2.39
C LYS A 29 -14.02 2.05 -3.88
N GLU A 30 -12.80 1.92 -4.41
CA GLU A 30 -12.49 2.09 -5.83
C GLU A 30 -12.78 0.84 -6.69
N GLY A 31 -13.32 -0.24 -6.09
CA GLY A 31 -13.65 -1.47 -6.81
C GLY A 31 -12.46 -2.34 -7.19
N LEU A 32 -11.29 -2.09 -6.60
CA LEU A 32 -10.02 -2.74 -6.92
C LEU A 32 -9.70 -3.96 -6.04
N ILE A 33 -10.67 -4.50 -5.29
CA ILE A 33 -10.41 -5.52 -4.26
C ILE A 33 -9.82 -6.85 -4.79
N ASN A 34 -10.01 -7.14 -6.08
CA ASN A 34 -9.43 -8.31 -6.75
C ASN A 34 -8.40 -7.91 -7.81
N ALA A 35 -8.02 -6.64 -7.85
CA ALA A 35 -7.04 -6.14 -8.81
C ALA A 35 -5.64 -6.62 -8.39
N PRO A 36 -4.77 -6.97 -9.35
CA PRO A 36 -3.38 -7.27 -9.05
C PRO A 36 -2.65 -6.04 -8.51
N ASP A 37 -1.60 -6.25 -7.71
CA ASP A 37 -0.83 -5.16 -7.06
C ASP A 37 -0.35 -4.10 -8.04
N MET A 38 0.06 -4.51 -9.25
CA MET A 38 0.50 -3.58 -10.30
C MET A 38 -0.62 -2.61 -10.73
N GLU A 39 -1.86 -3.07 -10.78
CA GLU A 39 -3.01 -2.23 -11.15
C GLU A 39 -3.35 -1.26 -10.02
N ILE A 40 -3.28 -1.71 -8.76
CA ILE A 40 -3.43 -0.84 -7.58
C ILE A 40 -2.34 0.24 -7.57
N TRP A 41 -1.10 -0.13 -7.91
CA TRP A 41 0.04 0.78 -7.98
C TRP A 41 -0.11 1.84 -9.08
N GLU A 42 -0.47 1.43 -10.30
CA GLU A 42 -0.72 2.37 -11.40
C GLU A 42 -1.91 3.28 -11.09
N PHE A 43 -2.99 2.75 -10.50
CA PHE A 43 -4.11 3.57 -10.04
C PHE A 43 -3.65 4.63 -9.04
N ALA A 44 -2.86 4.24 -8.04
CA ALA A 44 -2.34 5.17 -7.04
C ALA A 44 -1.45 6.25 -7.67
N LYS A 45 -0.56 5.86 -8.58
CA LYS A 45 0.37 6.76 -9.27
C LYS A 45 -0.36 7.76 -10.16
N ILE A 46 -1.30 7.32 -10.99
CA ILE A 46 -2.08 8.16 -11.90
C ILE A 46 -2.92 9.18 -11.12
N ASN A 47 -3.44 8.80 -9.95
CA ASN A 47 -4.32 9.64 -9.13
C ASN A 47 -3.59 10.37 -7.99
N ASN A 48 -2.26 10.30 -7.92
CA ASN A 48 -1.42 10.92 -6.90
C ASN A 48 -1.78 10.51 -5.46
N TYR A 49 -2.07 9.22 -5.24
CA TYR A 49 -2.25 8.64 -3.92
C TYR A 49 -0.94 8.11 -3.34
N VAL A 50 -0.80 8.22 -2.03
CA VAL A 50 0.17 7.46 -1.22
C VAL A 50 -0.52 6.18 -0.76
N ILE A 51 0.05 5.03 -1.10
CA ILE A 51 -0.49 3.73 -0.67
C ILE A 51 -0.17 3.52 0.81
N VAL A 52 -1.20 3.18 1.59
CA VAL A 52 -1.07 2.75 2.97
C VAL A 52 -1.47 1.29 3.01
N THR A 53 -0.54 0.43 3.41
CA THR A 53 -0.72 -1.03 3.44
C THR A 53 -0.38 -1.59 4.81
N GLN A 54 -1.08 -2.65 5.20
CA GLN A 54 -0.77 -3.47 6.38
C GLN A 54 -0.33 -4.87 5.93
N ASP A 55 0.69 -4.92 5.07
CA ASP A 55 1.38 -6.16 4.72
C ASP A 55 2.69 -6.28 5.51
N SER A 56 2.90 -7.43 6.15
CA SER A 56 4.16 -7.73 6.84
C SER A 56 5.33 -7.82 5.87
N ASP A 57 5.04 -8.17 4.62
CA ASP A 57 6.03 -8.57 3.62
C ASP A 57 6.77 -7.35 3.02
N PHE A 58 6.28 -6.13 3.26
CA PHE A 58 7.04 -4.91 2.95
C PHE A 58 8.33 -4.81 3.79
N ASN A 59 8.39 -5.46 4.95
CA ASN A 59 9.63 -5.61 5.71
C ASN A 59 10.53 -6.72 5.14
N ASP A 60 9.96 -7.71 4.45
CA ASP A 60 10.70 -8.88 3.96
C ASP A 60 11.53 -8.56 2.70
N LEU A 61 11.27 -7.45 2.02
CA LEU A 61 12.19 -6.92 1.00
C LEU A 61 13.59 -6.63 1.61
N ASN A 62 13.65 -6.13 2.85
CA ASN A 62 14.92 -5.96 3.58
C ASN A 62 15.54 -7.30 3.98
N PHE A 63 14.72 -8.32 4.25
CA PHE A 63 15.22 -9.67 4.54
C PHE A 63 15.87 -10.27 3.29
N PHE A 64 15.19 -10.27 2.14
CA PHE A 64 15.68 -10.82 0.88
C PHE A 64 16.94 -10.13 0.32
N ILE A 65 17.04 -8.80 0.45
CA ILE A 65 18.26 -8.05 0.10
C ILE A 65 19.44 -8.46 0.99
N ARG A 66 19.19 -8.73 2.29
CA ARG A 66 20.24 -9.06 3.26
C ARG A 66 20.80 -10.48 3.10
N ILE A 67 20.00 -11.44 2.62
CA ILE A 67 20.48 -12.80 2.29
C ILE A 67 21.29 -12.79 0.99
N SER A 68 20.93 -11.95 0.01
CA SER A 68 21.67 -11.86 -1.27
C SER A 68 23.05 -11.21 -1.12
N SER A 69 23.26 -10.36 -0.11
CA SER A 69 24.58 -9.77 0.21
C SER A 69 25.51 -10.67 1.04
N LYS A 70 25.05 -11.83 1.53
CA LYS A 70 25.87 -12.72 2.37
C LYS A 70 26.54 -13.88 1.64
N ASN A 71 26.41 -13.98 0.32
CA ASN A 71 27.04 -15.06 -0.47
C ASN A 71 28.40 -14.70 -1.09
N HIS A 72 29.05 -13.64 -0.61
CA HIS A 72 30.48 -13.43 -0.86
C HIS A 72 31.16 -13.09 0.46
N LEU A 73 31.63 -14.14 1.15
CA LEU A 73 32.79 -14.25 2.02
C LEU A 73 32.55 -15.44 2.95
N ASP A 74 32.90 -16.63 2.44
CA ASP A 74 33.75 -17.65 3.09
C ASP A 74 33.87 -18.86 2.13
#